data_AF-A0A937ZIA7-F1
#
_entry.id   AF-A0A937ZIA7-F1
#
_cell.length_a   1.000
_cell.length_b   1.000
_cell.length_c   1.000
_cell.angle_alpha   90.00
_cell.angle_beta   90.00
_cell.angle_gamma   90.00
#
_symmetry.space_group_name_H-M   'P 1'
#
loop_
_entity.id
_entity.type
_entity.pdbx_description
1 polymer ?
#
loop_
_entity_poly.entity_id
_entity_poly.type
_entity_poly.pdbx_seq_one_letter_code
_entity_poly.pdbx_strand_id
1 'polypeptide(L)'
;YYLANDAPARARVAAAVPPGGVLLVGSVRVERAPGQGLKAWNSLHALDERGEILATYDKHYLVPFGEYVPLRGVLPVEKITPGTVDFSSGPGVVTFRVPGLPAFSPLICYEAIFPGAVARDDDRPGFLLNLTNDAWFGESSGPHQHFAAARVRAVEEGLPLVRAANTGISAVIDAHGRVVGRLELGARGILDASLPAALPSPTPFARWGSWPLVLVWMGAVLFARGPFRR
;
A
#
# COMPACT_ATOMS: atom_id res chain seq x y z
N TYR A 1 4.80 18.85 -4.42
CA TYR A 1 3.54 19.62 -4.56
C TYR A 1 2.50 18.97 -3.67
N TYR A 2 1.74 19.76 -2.91
CA TYR A 2 0.64 19.26 -2.09
C TYR A 2 -0.62 19.27 -2.94
N LEU A 3 -0.94 18.15 -3.62
CA LEU A 3 -2.02 18.14 -4.64
C LEU A 3 -3.37 18.56 -4.04
N ALA A 4 -3.63 18.20 -2.78
CA ALA A 4 -4.84 18.62 -2.07
C ALA A 4 -5.02 20.15 -2.00
N ASN A 5 -3.92 20.91 -1.94
CA ASN A 5 -3.92 22.35 -1.73
C ASN A 5 -3.50 23.17 -2.96
N ASP A 6 -3.22 22.52 -4.10
CA ASP A 6 -2.70 23.14 -5.32
C ASP A 6 -3.60 22.84 -6.51
N ALA A 7 -4.64 23.66 -6.71
CA ALA A 7 -5.60 23.50 -7.80
C ALA A 7 -4.95 23.57 -9.21
N PRO A 8 -4.00 24.50 -9.49
CA PRO A 8 -3.26 24.48 -10.76
C PRO A 8 -2.44 23.20 -11.00
N ALA A 9 -1.84 22.61 -9.95
CA ALA A 9 -1.20 21.31 -10.08
C ALA A 9 -2.21 20.20 -10.38
N ARG A 10 -3.37 20.19 -9.71
CA ARG A 10 -4.46 19.22 -10.00
C ARG A 10 -4.94 19.32 -11.43
N ALA A 11 -5.19 20.51 -11.95
CA ALA A 11 -5.61 20.71 -13.33
C ALA A 11 -4.58 20.16 -14.34
N ARG A 12 -3.28 20.30 -14.06
CA ARG A 12 -2.20 19.76 -14.91
C ARG A 12 -2.14 18.24 -14.90
N VAL A 13 -2.31 17.59 -13.74
CA VAL A 13 -2.31 16.12 -13.68
C VAL A 13 -3.62 15.52 -14.18
N ALA A 14 -4.74 16.22 -14.02
CA ALA A 14 -6.05 15.81 -14.53
C ALA A 14 -6.09 15.74 -16.06
N ALA A 15 -5.22 16.47 -16.76
CA ALA A 15 -5.07 16.36 -18.21
C ALA A 15 -4.64 14.95 -18.68
N ALA A 16 -4.15 14.09 -17.79
CA ALA A 16 -3.83 12.69 -18.08
C ALA A 16 -5.02 11.74 -17.88
N VAL A 17 -6.15 12.22 -17.35
CA VAL A 17 -7.35 11.42 -17.09
C VAL A 17 -8.18 11.33 -18.37
N PRO A 18 -8.49 10.12 -18.88
CA PRO A 18 -9.37 9.98 -20.03
C PRO A 18 -10.82 10.37 -19.68
N PRO A 19 -11.67 10.70 -20.66
CA PRO A 19 -13.08 11.01 -20.40
C PRO A 19 -13.80 9.92 -19.59
N GLY A 20 -14.42 10.31 -18.48
CA GLY A 20 -15.07 9.40 -17.54
C GLY A 20 -14.12 8.52 -16.71
N GLY A 21 -12.81 8.77 -16.78
CA GLY A 21 -11.77 8.06 -16.04
C GLY A 21 -11.47 8.67 -14.67
N VAL A 22 -10.57 8.01 -13.95
CA VAL A 22 -10.06 8.44 -12.65
C VAL A 22 -8.55 8.26 -12.60
N LEU A 23 -7.83 9.26 -12.08
CA LEU A 23 -6.41 9.15 -11.75
C LEU A 23 -6.23 8.88 -10.25
N LEU A 24 -5.56 7.79 -9.92
CA LEU A 24 -5.12 7.48 -8.56
C LEU A 24 -3.66 7.89 -8.41
N VAL A 25 -3.38 8.85 -7.52
CA VAL A 25 -2.05 9.47 -7.40
C VAL A 25 -1.65 9.67 -5.95
N GLY A 26 -0.39 9.39 -5.64
CA GLY A 26 0.20 9.65 -4.31
C GLY A 26 0.66 11.10 -4.17
N SER A 27 0.39 11.73 -3.04
CA SER A 27 0.96 13.03 -2.69
C SER A 27 1.01 13.25 -1.17
N VAL A 28 1.81 14.23 -0.73
CA VAL A 28 1.74 14.68 0.65
C VAL A 28 0.49 15.55 0.82
N ARG A 29 -0.30 15.27 1.86
CA ARG A 29 -1.42 16.10 2.30
C ARG A 29 -1.01 16.86 3.55
N VAL A 30 -1.33 18.16 3.60
CA VAL A 30 -1.07 18.98 4.79
C VAL A 30 -2.36 19.66 5.23
N GLU A 31 -2.58 19.71 6.53
CA GLU A 31 -3.67 20.48 7.13
C GLU A 31 -3.14 21.33 8.27
N ARG A 32 -3.67 22.54 8.36
CA ARG A 32 -3.41 23.47 9.47
C ARG A 32 -4.75 23.84 10.10
N ALA A 33 -5.05 23.23 11.24
CA ALA A 33 -6.25 23.58 12.01
C ALA A 33 -5.93 24.73 12.99
N PRO A 34 -6.84 25.70 13.19
CA PRO A 34 -6.67 26.76 14.18
C PRO A 34 -6.40 26.18 15.57
N GLY A 35 -5.32 26.62 16.22
CA GLY A 35 -4.91 26.11 17.55
C GLY A 35 -4.21 24.75 17.54
N GLN A 36 -4.07 24.08 16.39
CA GLN A 36 -3.22 22.90 16.22
C GLN A 36 -2.00 23.21 15.34
N GLY A 37 -0.93 22.46 15.53
CA GLY A 37 0.24 22.51 14.65
C GLY A 37 -0.07 22.02 13.24
N LEU A 38 0.90 22.18 12.34
CA LEU A 38 0.85 21.60 10.99
C LEU A 38 0.82 20.07 11.10
N LYS A 39 -0.18 19.43 10.48
CA LYS A 39 -0.22 17.98 10.30
C LYS A 39 0.06 17.63 8.85
N ALA A 40 0.78 16.54 8.64
CA ALA A 40 1.10 16.01 7.32
C ALA A 40 0.71 14.53 7.24
N TRP A 41 0.26 14.08 6.08
CA TRP A 41 -0.02 12.68 5.76
C TRP A 41 0.64 12.31 4.43
N ASN A 42 1.02 11.04 4.31
CA ASN A 42 1.34 10.42 3.03
C ASN A 42 0.04 9.83 2.48
N SER A 43 -0.45 10.37 1.36
CA SER A 43 -1.82 10.16 0.94
C SER A 43 -1.93 9.68 -0.49
N LEU A 44 -2.98 8.92 -0.78
CA LEU A 44 -3.47 8.60 -2.11
C LEU A 44 -4.72 9.46 -2.37
N HIS A 45 -4.77 10.12 -3.53
CA HIS A 45 -5.94 10.87 -3.99
C HIS A 45 -6.52 10.22 -5.24
N ALA A 46 -7.84 10.15 -5.31
CA ALA A 46 -8.57 9.85 -6.54
C ALA A 46 -9.04 11.17 -7.17
N LEU A 47 -8.62 11.44 -8.40
CA LEU A 47 -8.96 12.64 -9.16
C LEU A 47 -9.81 12.27 -10.37
N ASP A 48 -10.84 13.07 -10.65
CA ASP A 48 -11.59 12.98 -11.91
C ASP A 48 -10.91 13.79 -13.04
N GLU A 49 -11.54 13.78 -14.23
CA GLU A 49 -11.09 14.54 -15.41
C GLU A 49 -11.07 16.07 -15.22
N ARG A 50 -11.74 16.58 -14.19
CA ARG A 50 -11.78 18.01 -13.84
C ARG A 50 -10.71 18.37 -12.79
N GLY A 51 -10.02 17.38 -12.24
CA GLY A 51 -9.07 17.55 -11.15
C GLY A 51 -9.74 17.75 -9.79
N GLU A 52 -11.01 17.36 -9.66
CA GLU A 52 -11.70 17.28 -8.38
C GLU A 52 -11.25 16.04 -7.62
N ILE A 53 -11.06 16.19 -6.30
CA ILE A 53 -10.69 15.06 -5.44
C ILE A 53 -11.98 14.33 -5.07
N LEU A 54 -12.16 13.14 -5.64
CA LEU A 54 -13.31 12.27 -5.35
C LEU A 54 -13.17 11.61 -3.98
N ALA A 55 -11.94 11.22 -3.62
CA ALA A 55 -11.65 10.57 -2.36
C ALA A 55 -10.16 10.67 -2.00
N THR A 56 -9.84 10.54 -0.71
CA THR A 56 -8.46 10.48 -0.22
C THR A 56 -8.29 9.36 0.79
N TYR A 57 -7.19 8.62 0.69
CA TYR A 57 -6.72 7.66 1.68
C TYR A 57 -5.40 8.15 2.28
N ASP A 58 -5.28 8.11 3.61
CA ASP A 58 -4.04 8.44 4.31
C ASP A 58 -3.38 7.16 4.82
N LYS A 59 -2.06 7.05 4.62
CA LYS A 59 -1.24 5.89 5.03
C LYS A 59 -1.38 5.61 6.52
N HIS A 60 -1.62 4.35 6.87
CA HIS A 60 -1.71 3.90 8.26
C HIS A 60 -0.37 3.45 8.84
N TYR A 61 0.32 2.49 8.20
CA TYR A 61 1.61 1.99 8.71
C TYR A 61 2.76 2.87 8.27
N LEU A 62 3.26 3.66 9.22
CA LEU A 62 4.37 4.57 8.98
C LEU A 62 5.72 3.87 9.13
N VAL A 63 6.69 4.27 8.32
CA VAL A 63 8.07 3.77 8.40
C VAL A 63 8.79 4.46 9.56
N PRO A 64 9.29 3.71 10.57
CA PRO A 64 10.08 4.29 11.66
C PRO A 64 11.34 4.98 11.14
N PHE A 65 11.69 6.14 11.71
CA PHE A 65 12.81 7.03 11.35
C PHE A 65 12.72 7.65 9.94
N GLY A 66 11.93 7.06 9.05
CA GLY A 66 11.65 7.57 7.71
C GLY A 66 10.46 8.52 7.68
N GLU A 67 9.34 8.17 8.30
CA GLU A 67 8.10 8.97 8.29
C GLU A 67 7.76 9.59 9.65
N TYR A 68 8.26 9.00 10.74
CA TYR A 68 8.17 9.53 12.09
C TYR A 68 9.38 9.12 12.94
N VAL A 69 9.62 9.77 14.09
CA VAL A 69 10.67 9.37 15.04
C VAL A 69 10.05 8.64 16.24
N PRO A 70 10.30 7.33 16.42
CA PRO A 70 9.87 6.60 17.62
C PRO A 70 10.46 7.23 18.90
N LEU A 71 9.68 7.26 20.00
CA LEU A 71 10.11 7.77 21.31
C LEU A 71 10.76 9.17 21.23
N ARG A 72 10.20 10.05 20.40
CA ARG A 72 10.65 11.44 20.27
C ARG A 72 10.73 12.10 21.65
N GLY A 73 11.91 12.57 22.01
CA GLY A 73 12.24 13.14 23.33
C GLY A 73 13.18 12.27 24.18
N VAL A 74 13.32 10.97 23.85
CA VAL A 74 14.29 10.06 24.49
C VAL A 74 15.46 9.76 23.54
N LEU A 75 15.16 9.51 22.27
CA LEU A 75 16.17 9.21 21.26
C LEU A 75 16.72 10.52 20.64
N PRO A 76 18.05 10.75 20.67
CA PRO A 76 18.67 11.94 20.06
C PRO A 76 18.87 11.74 18.55
N VAL A 77 17.84 11.25 17.85
CA VAL A 77 17.90 10.90 16.43
C VAL A 77 16.87 11.74 15.68
N GLU A 78 17.32 12.47 14.67
CA GLU A 78 16.45 13.21 13.77
C GLU A 78 15.89 12.30 12.67
N LYS A 79 14.81 12.75 12.02
CA LYS A 79 14.21 12.04 10.89
C LYS A 79 15.23 11.97 9.73
N ILE A 80 15.36 10.81 9.11
CA ILE A 80 16.40 10.54 8.09
C ILE A 80 15.95 11.05 6.70
N THR A 81 14.68 11.40 6.54
CA THR A 81 14.11 11.90 5.27
C THR A 81 13.85 13.40 5.32
N PRO A 82 13.72 14.07 4.16
CA PRO A 82 13.44 15.51 4.10
C PRO A 82 12.16 15.91 4.84
N GLY A 83 12.26 16.99 5.62
CA GLY A 83 11.16 17.58 6.38
C GLY A 83 11.23 17.26 7.88
N THR A 84 10.92 18.25 8.71
CA THR A 84 10.99 18.15 10.19
C THR A 84 9.69 17.70 10.84
N VAL A 85 8.61 17.59 10.07
CA VAL A 85 7.27 17.20 10.54
C VAL A 85 7.08 15.70 10.38
N ASP A 86 6.57 15.05 11.41
CA ASP A 86 6.19 13.65 11.36
C ASP A 86 4.87 13.49 10.63
N PHE A 87 4.79 12.42 9.84
CA PHE A 87 3.51 12.04 9.26
C PHE A 87 2.56 11.55 10.34
N SER A 88 1.29 11.90 10.20
CA SER A 88 0.19 11.37 10.99
C SER A 88 -0.29 10.06 10.37
N SER A 89 -0.69 9.12 11.22
CA SER A 89 -1.23 7.83 10.79
C SER A 89 -2.70 7.99 10.35
N GLY A 90 -3.06 7.32 9.26
CA GLY A 90 -4.41 7.22 8.74
C GLY A 90 -5.27 6.15 9.44
N PRO A 91 -6.48 5.88 8.91
CA PRO A 91 -7.54 5.14 9.62
C PRO A 91 -7.35 3.61 9.67
N GLY A 92 -6.34 3.05 8.99
CA GLY A 92 -6.14 1.60 8.90
C GLY A 92 -6.52 1.00 7.55
N VAL A 93 -6.71 -0.31 7.55
CA VAL A 93 -7.13 -1.06 6.35
C VAL A 93 -8.58 -0.74 6.04
N VAL A 94 -8.84 -0.30 4.81
CA VAL A 94 -10.17 0.09 4.32
C VAL A 94 -10.41 -0.46 2.92
N THR A 95 -11.67 -0.74 2.60
CA THR A 95 -12.08 -0.99 1.22
C THR A 95 -12.58 0.31 0.63
N PHE A 96 -11.72 0.89 -0.19
CA PHE A 96 -11.89 2.18 -0.80
C PHE A 96 -12.77 2.08 -2.04
N ARG A 97 -13.73 2.99 -2.14
CA ARG A 97 -14.73 3.03 -3.21
C ARG A 97 -14.65 4.38 -3.89
N VAL A 98 -14.41 4.38 -5.19
CA VAL A 98 -14.38 5.58 -6.03
C VAL A 98 -15.35 5.34 -7.19
N PRO A 99 -16.24 6.30 -7.51
CA PRO A 99 -17.14 6.16 -8.65
C PRO A 99 -16.39 5.77 -9.94
N GLY A 100 -16.92 4.79 -10.67
CA GLY A 100 -16.31 4.30 -11.91
C GLY A 100 -15.20 3.25 -11.75
N LEU A 101 -14.79 2.92 -10.53
CA LEU A 101 -13.78 1.87 -10.26
C LEU A 101 -14.35 0.72 -9.43
N PRO A 102 -13.87 -0.52 -9.62
CA PRO A 102 -14.07 -1.59 -8.64
C PRO A 102 -13.53 -1.16 -7.27
N ALA A 103 -14.18 -1.60 -6.19
CA ALA A 103 -13.68 -1.33 -4.84
C ALA A 103 -12.29 -1.96 -4.64
N PHE A 104 -11.39 -1.27 -3.93
CA PHE A 104 -10.01 -1.71 -3.76
C PHE A 104 -9.45 -1.40 -2.38
N SER A 105 -8.41 -2.13 -1.98
CA SER A 105 -7.64 -1.78 -0.78
C SER A 105 -6.39 -0.98 -1.18
N PRO A 106 -6.27 0.29 -0.77
CA PRO A 106 -5.08 1.09 -1.01
C PRO A 106 -3.97 0.72 -0.02
N LEU A 107 -2.76 0.50 -0.54
CA LEU A 107 -1.55 0.18 0.22
C LEU A 107 -0.44 1.13 -0.23
N ILE A 108 0.06 1.96 0.67
CA ILE A 108 1.15 2.88 0.36
C ILE A 108 2.47 2.26 0.80
N CYS A 109 3.32 1.96 -0.19
CA CYS A 109 4.69 1.50 0.00
C CYS A 109 4.77 0.30 0.97
N TYR A 110 5.39 0.52 2.13
CA TYR A 110 5.64 -0.41 3.23
C TYR A 110 4.39 -1.18 3.70
N GLU A 111 3.18 -0.66 3.51
CA GLU A 111 1.94 -1.35 3.90
C GLU A 111 1.77 -2.71 3.22
N ALA A 112 2.31 -2.89 2.02
CA ALA A 112 2.17 -4.13 1.26
C ALA A 112 3.01 -5.29 1.79
N ILE A 113 3.86 -5.10 2.81
CA ILE A 113 4.66 -6.20 3.37
C ILE A 113 4.02 -6.86 4.60
N PHE A 114 2.95 -6.28 5.16
CA PHE A 114 2.33 -6.77 6.40
C PHE A 114 1.28 -7.85 6.13
N PRO A 115 1.48 -9.11 6.55
CA PRO A 115 0.49 -10.15 6.36
C PRO A 115 -0.79 -9.90 7.17
N GLY A 116 -1.95 -10.17 6.58
CA GLY A 116 -3.26 -9.97 7.21
C GLY A 116 -3.66 -8.51 7.48
N ALA A 117 -2.86 -7.54 7.03
CA ALA A 117 -3.13 -6.11 7.21
C ALA A 117 -3.27 -5.37 5.87
N VAL A 118 -3.80 -6.07 4.85
CA VAL A 118 -3.91 -5.54 3.48
C VAL A 118 -5.32 -5.55 2.92
N ALA A 119 -6.24 -6.32 3.48
CA ALA A 119 -7.65 -6.37 3.08
C ALA A 119 -8.52 -6.63 4.31
N ARG A 120 -9.79 -6.24 4.24
CA ARG A 120 -10.79 -6.54 5.28
C ARG A 120 -11.59 -7.77 4.88
N ASP A 121 -11.82 -8.67 5.84
CA ASP A 121 -12.66 -9.85 5.61
C ASP A 121 -14.15 -9.52 5.54
N ASP A 122 -14.60 -8.58 6.38
CA ASP A 122 -16.00 -8.13 6.48
C ASP A 122 -16.43 -7.20 5.34
N ASP A 123 -15.46 -6.57 4.68
CA ASP A 123 -15.68 -5.69 3.54
C ASP A 123 -14.63 -5.97 2.47
N ARG A 124 -14.72 -7.14 1.82
CA ARG A 124 -13.67 -7.61 0.90
C ARG A 124 -13.58 -6.75 -0.38
N PRO A 125 -12.40 -6.22 -0.74
CA PRO A 125 -12.21 -5.46 -1.97
C PRO A 125 -12.17 -6.37 -3.22
N GLY A 126 -12.23 -5.76 -4.40
CA GLY A 126 -12.03 -6.44 -5.68
C GLY A 126 -10.57 -6.59 -6.09
N PHE A 127 -9.68 -5.70 -5.63
CA PHE A 127 -8.24 -5.77 -5.86
C PHE A 127 -7.43 -5.02 -4.80
N LEU A 128 -6.12 -5.25 -4.79
CA LEU A 128 -5.15 -4.50 -3.99
C LEU A 128 -4.46 -3.48 -4.90
N LEU A 129 -4.34 -2.23 -4.43
CA LEU A 129 -3.57 -1.19 -5.12
C LEU A 129 -2.37 -0.81 -4.27
N ASN A 130 -1.16 -1.02 -4.79
CA ASN A 130 0.06 -0.61 -4.12
C ASN A 130 0.75 0.54 -4.85
N LEU A 131 0.71 1.74 -4.26
CA LEU A 131 1.48 2.90 -4.72
C LEU A 131 2.77 3.02 -3.92
N THR A 132 3.92 3.05 -4.59
CA THR A 132 5.21 2.99 -3.90
C THR A 132 6.33 3.78 -4.57
N ASN A 133 7.33 4.15 -3.78
CA ASN A 133 8.55 4.77 -4.26
C ASN A 133 9.75 4.01 -3.69
N ASP A 134 10.33 3.11 -4.50
CA ASP A 134 11.48 2.30 -4.11
C ASP A 134 12.83 3.00 -4.34
N ALA A 135 12.85 4.29 -4.70
CA ALA A 135 14.09 5.04 -4.95
C ALA A 135 15.06 5.02 -3.75
N TRP A 136 14.53 4.91 -2.54
CA TRP A 136 15.31 4.82 -1.29
C TRP A 136 16.22 3.60 -1.20
N PHE A 137 15.90 2.52 -1.90
CA PHE A 137 16.73 1.32 -1.93
C PHE A 137 17.80 1.35 -3.02
N GLY A 138 17.70 2.26 -3.99
CA GLY A 138 18.56 2.28 -5.19
C GLY A 138 18.50 0.98 -6.01
N GLU A 139 19.52 0.76 -6.83
CA GLU A 139 19.70 -0.49 -7.58
C GLU A 139 20.31 -1.56 -6.67
N SER A 140 19.47 -2.16 -5.83
CA SER A 140 19.86 -3.19 -4.86
C SER A 140 18.84 -4.34 -4.82
N SER A 141 19.02 -5.28 -3.89
CA SER A 141 18.04 -6.36 -3.66
C SER A 141 16.75 -5.86 -3.01
N GLY A 142 16.75 -4.68 -2.39
CA GLY A 142 15.61 -4.12 -1.64
C GLY A 142 14.31 -4.04 -2.43
N PRO A 143 14.28 -3.41 -3.63
CA PRO A 143 13.06 -3.33 -4.45
C PRO A 143 12.54 -4.70 -4.88
N HIS A 144 13.43 -5.67 -5.13
CA HIS A 144 13.05 -7.03 -5.50
C HIS A 144 12.40 -7.78 -4.34
N GLN A 145 12.96 -7.64 -3.13
CA GLN A 145 12.37 -8.22 -1.91
C GLN A 145 11.02 -7.58 -1.59
N HIS A 146 10.93 -6.25 -1.71
CA HIS A 146 9.69 -5.52 -1.50
C HIS A 146 8.60 -5.94 -2.51
N PHE A 147 8.96 -6.06 -3.79
CA PHE A 147 8.07 -6.58 -4.83
C PHE A 147 7.60 -8.01 -4.52
N ALA A 148 8.51 -8.90 -4.12
CA ALA A 148 8.17 -10.27 -3.76
C ALA A 148 7.20 -10.33 -2.57
N ALA A 149 7.43 -9.53 -1.52
CA ALA A 149 6.54 -9.45 -0.36
C ALA A 149 5.13 -8.97 -0.75
N ALA A 150 5.04 -7.93 -1.57
CA ALA A 150 3.76 -7.42 -2.07
C ALA A 150 3.03 -8.48 -2.93
N ARG A 151 3.76 -9.19 -3.80
CA ARG A 151 3.22 -10.26 -4.64
C ARG A 151 2.60 -11.41 -3.83
N VAL A 152 3.18 -11.76 -2.69
CA VAL A 152 2.63 -12.80 -1.80
C VAL A 152 1.25 -12.39 -1.25
N ARG A 153 0.99 -11.10 -1.03
CA ARG A 153 -0.33 -10.60 -0.61
C ARG A 153 -1.43 -11.01 -1.59
N ALA A 154 -1.15 -10.97 -2.90
CA ALA A 154 -2.11 -11.36 -3.93
C ALA A 154 -2.55 -12.83 -3.77
N VAL A 155 -1.59 -13.71 -3.47
CA VAL A 155 -1.83 -15.15 -3.24
C VAL A 155 -2.59 -15.36 -1.93
N GLU A 156 -2.18 -14.67 -0.87
CA GLU A 156 -2.76 -14.83 0.45
C GLU A 156 -4.20 -14.35 0.51
N GLU A 157 -4.53 -13.24 -0.14
CA GLU A 157 -5.90 -12.69 -0.14
C GLU A 157 -6.79 -13.26 -1.26
N GLY A 158 -6.18 -13.93 -2.25
CA GLY A 158 -6.87 -14.34 -3.47
C GLY A 158 -7.38 -13.13 -4.25
N LEU A 159 -6.61 -12.05 -4.25
CA LEU A 159 -6.93 -10.77 -4.86
C LEU A 159 -5.84 -10.40 -5.89
N PRO A 160 -6.21 -9.87 -7.06
CA PRO A 160 -5.22 -9.28 -7.95
C PRO A 160 -4.57 -8.06 -7.28
N LEU A 161 -3.31 -7.79 -7.64
CA LEU A 161 -2.54 -6.66 -7.15
C LEU A 161 -2.08 -5.80 -8.34
N VAL A 162 -2.43 -4.52 -8.30
CA VAL A 162 -1.86 -3.49 -9.17
C VAL A 162 -0.81 -2.74 -8.38
N ARG A 163 0.46 -2.83 -8.79
CA ARG A 163 1.57 -2.09 -8.17
C ARG A 163 2.10 -1.04 -9.14
N ALA A 164 2.01 0.22 -8.74
CA ALA A 164 2.64 1.34 -9.43
C ALA A 164 3.79 1.87 -8.56
N ALA A 165 5.00 1.61 -9.03
CA ALA A 165 6.24 2.02 -8.41
C ALA A 165 6.91 3.11 -9.25
N ASN A 166 7.51 4.11 -8.58
CA ASN A 166 8.26 5.16 -9.27
C ASN A 166 9.51 4.62 -9.99
N THR A 167 10.67 4.52 -9.32
CA THR A 167 11.87 3.90 -9.88
C THR A 167 11.93 2.39 -9.64
N GLY A 168 10.93 1.85 -8.92
CA GLY A 168 10.81 0.45 -8.54
C GLY A 168 10.18 -0.43 -9.62
N ILE A 169 9.92 -1.69 -9.28
CA ILE A 169 9.21 -2.63 -10.16
C ILE A 169 7.71 -2.31 -10.11
N SER A 170 7.15 -1.93 -11.26
CA SER A 170 5.71 -1.79 -11.46
C SER A 170 5.16 -3.06 -12.10
N ALA A 171 4.00 -3.54 -11.65
CA ALA A 171 3.42 -4.77 -12.18
C ALA A 171 1.92 -4.90 -11.94
N VAL A 172 1.28 -5.71 -12.79
CA VAL A 172 -0.06 -6.26 -12.55
C VAL A 172 0.09 -7.75 -12.25
N ILE A 173 -0.51 -8.19 -11.15
CA ILE A 173 -0.39 -9.54 -10.61
C ILE A 173 -1.79 -10.13 -10.44
N ASP A 174 -2.01 -11.36 -10.90
CA ASP A 174 -3.28 -12.07 -10.73
C ASP A 174 -3.48 -12.58 -9.28
N ALA A 175 -4.67 -13.07 -8.97
CA ALA A 175 -5.01 -13.59 -7.65
C ALA A 175 -4.26 -14.88 -7.24
N HIS A 176 -3.49 -15.48 -8.15
CA HIS A 176 -2.60 -16.62 -7.89
C HIS A 176 -1.14 -16.18 -7.78
N GLY A 177 -0.89 -14.86 -7.78
CA GLY A 177 0.45 -14.29 -7.74
C GLY A 177 1.18 -14.38 -9.07
N ARG A 178 0.57 -14.68 -10.22
CA ARG A 178 1.26 -14.65 -11.51
C ARG A 178 1.40 -13.21 -12.00
N VAL A 179 2.56 -12.86 -12.54
CA VAL A 179 2.79 -11.53 -13.11
C VAL A 179 2.17 -11.50 -14.51
N VAL A 180 1.16 -10.66 -14.71
CA VAL A 180 0.47 -10.46 -15.99
C VAL A 180 1.25 -9.51 -16.89
N GLY A 181 1.84 -8.47 -16.29
CA GLY A 181 2.73 -7.53 -16.97
C GLY A 181 3.57 -6.78 -15.96
N ARG A 182 4.76 -6.31 -16.38
CA ARG A 182 5.68 -5.59 -15.51
C ARG A 182 6.57 -4.60 -16.26
N LEU A 183 6.99 -3.57 -15.53
CA LEU A 183 8.14 -2.73 -15.87
C LEU A 183 9.25 -3.05 -14.86
N GLU A 184 10.46 -3.28 -15.37
CA GLU A 184 11.62 -3.61 -14.55
C GLU A 184 12.09 -2.41 -13.71
N LEU A 185 12.96 -2.68 -12.75
CA LEU A 185 13.61 -1.66 -11.93
C LEU A 185 14.28 -0.60 -12.81
N GLY A 186 14.05 0.68 -12.51
CA GLY A 186 14.61 1.81 -13.25
C GLY A 186 14.01 2.06 -14.64
N ALA A 187 13.10 1.20 -15.12
CA ALA A 187 12.48 1.36 -16.43
C ALA A 187 11.44 2.48 -16.42
N ARG A 188 11.53 3.40 -17.39
CA ARG A 188 10.49 4.39 -17.65
C ARG A 188 9.53 3.85 -18.70
N GLY A 189 8.25 3.78 -18.38
CA GLY A 189 7.23 3.30 -19.31
C GLY A 189 5.81 3.45 -18.78
N ILE A 190 4.86 3.01 -19.61
CA ILE A 190 3.45 2.85 -19.25
C ILE A 190 3.16 1.35 -19.33
N LEU A 191 2.58 0.80 -18.26
CA LEU A 191 2.06 -0.56 -18.25
C LEU A 191 0.55 -0.50 -18.42
N ASP A 192 0.08 -0.89 -19.61
CA ASP A 192 -1.35 -1.03 -19.90
C ASP A 192 -1.74 -2.51 -19.84
N ALA A 193 -2.68 -2.85 -18.98
CA ALA A 193 -3.14 -4.20 -18.76
C ALA A 193 -4.56 -4.21 -18.18
N SER A 194 -5.35 -5.20 -18.57
CA SER A 194 -6.65 -5.45 -17.95
C SER A 194 -6.49 -5.87 -16.49
N LEU A 195 -7.40 -5.41 -15.63
CA LEU A 195 -7.45 -5.82 -14.23
C LEU A 195 -7.87 -7.31 -14.15
N PRO A 196 -7.02 -8.21 -13.61
CA PRO A 196 -7.40 -9.60 -13.44
C PRO A 196 -8.55 -9.75 -12.44
N ALA A 197 -9.29 -10.85 -12.50
CA ALA A 197 -10.35 -11.11 -11.53
C ALA A 197 -9.81 -11.58 -10.17
N ALA A 198 -10.52 -11.22 -9.09
CA ALA A 198 -10.35 -11.86 -7.79
C ALA A 198 -10.81 -13.32 -7.81
N LEU A 199 -10.29 -14.12 -6.89
CA LEU A 199 -10.88 -15.45 -6.64
C LEU A 199 -12.35 -15.29 -6.18
N PRO A 200 -13.24 -16.22 -6.56
CA PRO A 200 -14.65 -16.18 -6.16
C PRO A 200 -14.87 -16.29 -4.65
N SER A 201 -13.87 -16.77 -3.91
CA SER A 201 -13.93 -16.95 -2.47
C SER A 201 -12.60 -16.58 -1.81
N PRO A 202 -12.63 -16.03 -0.59
CA PRO A 202 -11.43 -15.83 0.21
C PRO A 202 -10.66 -17.14 0.40
N THR A 203 -9.33 -17.06 0.36
CA THR A 203 -8.45 -18.20 0.60
C THR A 203 -8.51 -18.65 2.07
N PRO A 204 -7.97 -19.83 2.41
CA PRO A 204 -7.76 -20.22 3.80
C PRO A 204 -6.98 -19.18 4.62
N PHE A 205 -5.96 -18.56 4.03
CA PHE A 205 -5.17 -17.54 4.72
C PHE A 205 -6.01 -16.29 4.97
N ALA A 206 -6.73 -15.79 3.98
CA ALA A 206 -7.62 -14.64 4.18
C ALA A 206 -8.62 -14.88 5.33
N ARG A 207 -9.17 -16.10 5.44
CA ARG A 207 -10.18 -16.43 6.46
C ARG A 207 -9.63 -16.61 7.87
N TRP A 208 -8.41 -17.13 8.01
CA TRP A 208 -7.88 -17.60 9.30
C TRP A 208 -6.55 -16.95 9.69
N GLY A 209 -5.98 -16.12 8.81
CA GLY A 209 -4.63 -15.60 8.92
C GLY A 209 -3.61 -16.70 9.21
N SER A 210 -2.66 -16.39 10.09
CA SER A 210 -1.60 -17.32 10.49
C SER A 210 -2.00 -18.29 11.62
N TRP A 211 -3.24 -18.24 12.12
CA TRP A 211 -3.66 -19.08 13.25
C TRP A 211 -3.44 -20.59 13.06
N PRO A 212 -3.74 -21.19 11.88
CA PRO A 212 -3.47 -22.61 11.66
C PRO A 212 -1.98 -22.95 11.84
N LEU A 213 -1.08 -22.08 11.40
CA LEU A 213 0.37 -22.27 11.57
C LEU A 213 0.80 -22.15 13.03
N VAL A 214 0.22 -21.19 13.77
CA VAL A 214 0.48 -21.03 15.20
C VAL A 214 0.07 -22.29 15.97
N LEU A 215 -1.09 -22.87 15.66
CA LEU A 215 -1.57 -24.11 16.29
C LEU A 215 -0.65 -25.30 15.99
N VAL A 216 -0.20 -25.45 14.74
CA VAL A 216 0.76 -26.50 14.36
C VAL A 216 2.08 -26.32 15.10
N TRP A 217 2.58 -25.09 15.19
CA TRP A 217 3.83 -24.80 15.90
C TRP A 217 3.73 -25.09 17.40
N MET A 218 2.64 -24.69 18.04
CA MET A 218 2.36 -25.02 19.45
C MET A 218 2.29 -26.53 19.67
N GLY A 219 1.60 -27.26 18.79
CA GLY A 219 1.53 -28.73 18.85
C GLY A 219 2.90 -29.39 18.74
N ALA A 220 3.74 -28.93 17.81
CA ALA A 220 5.10 -29.43 17.63
C ALA A 220 5.97 -29.17 18.88
N VAL A 221 5.86 -27.99 19.48
CA VAL A 221 6.57 -27.62 20.71
C VAL A 221 6.14 -28.48 21.91
N LEU A 222 4.84 -28.74 22.05
CA LEU A 222 4.31 -29.62 23.10
C LEU A 222 4.76 -31.07 22.90
N PHE A 223 4.72 -31.57 21.65
CA PHE A 223 5.21 -32.91 21.31
C PHE A 223 6.70 -33.07 21.62
N ALA A 224 7.53 -32.09 21.27
CA ALA A 224 8.97 -32.10 21.53
C ALA A 224 9.33 -32.06 23.03
N ARG A 225 8.42 -31.57 23.88
CA ARG A 225 8.55 -31.51 25.34
C ARG A 225 7.82 -32.64 26.07
N GLY A 226 7.07 -33.47 25.35
CA GLY A 226 6.37 -34.61 25.92
C GLY A 226 7.33 -35.72 26.39
N PRO A 227 6.90 -36.58 27.33
CA PRO A 227 7.70 -37.67 27.90
C PRO A 227 8.04 -38.80 26.90
N PHE A 228 7.70 -38.63 25.61
CA PHE A 228 8.02 -39.56 24.52
C PHE A 228 9.44 -39.42 23.97
N ARG A 229 10.26 -38.52 24.54
CA ARG A 229 11.72 -38.57 24.37
C ARG A 229 12.31 -39.71 25.24
N ARG A 230 12.29 -40.92 24.69
CA ARG A 230 13.23 -41.99 25.05
C ARG A 230 14.38 -42.00 24.05
#